data_AF-A0A150GCS1-F1
#
_entry.id   AF-A0A150GCS1-F1
#
_cell.length_a   1.000
_cell.length_b   1.000
_cell.length_c   1.000
_cell.angle_alpha   90.00
_cell.angle_beta   90.00
_cell.angle_gamma   90.00
#
_symmetry.space_group_name_H-M   'P 1'
#
loop_
_entity.id
_entity.type
_entity.pdbx_description
1 polymer ?
#
loop_
_entity_poly.entity_id
_entity_poly.type
_entity_poly.pdbx_seq_one_letter_code
_entity_poly.pdbx_strand_id
1 'polypeptide(L)'
;MAPIVPVSDDDARSSPEAKRRPPALLFAGLAVASSFALLASAGPAMARLELPNKEVDNDTSPLVQKLLQRTAENKDRYAKERLQDYYKRNFKEYFEFEASNAKVAKARGLSPESAAAIQKWLEENK
;
A
#
# COMPACT_ATOMS: atom_id res chain seq x y z
N MET A 1 21.25 -39.02 23.20
CA MET A 1 21.81 -39.83 22.11
C MET A 1 20.74 -40.82 21.68
N ALA A 2 20.52 -40.94 20.36
CA ALA A 2 19.58 -41.85 19.67
C ALA A 2 18.12 -41.30 19.49
N PRO A 3 17.44 -41.66 18.38
CA PRO A 3 17.29 -40.77 17.22
C PRO A 3 15.84 -40.64 16.70
N ILE A 4 15.63 -39.66 15.82
CA ILE A 4 14.41 -39.41 15.07
C ILE A 4 14.21 -40.52 14.03
N VAL A 5 13.02 -41.13 14.03
CA VAL A 5 12.52 -42.03 12.99
C VAL A 5 11.57 -41.24 12.08
N PRO A 6 11.85 -41.07 10.78
CA PRO A 6 10.82 -40.80 9.80
C PRO A 6 10.34 -42.11 9.16
N VAL A 7 9.02 -42.32 9.17
CA VAL A 7 8.35 -43.34 8.36
C VAL A 7 8.20 -42.79 6.94
N SER A 8 8.83 -43.49 6.00
CA SER A 8 8.60 -43.39 4.57
C SER A 8 7.55 -44.40 4.12
N ASP A 9 7.19 -44.27 2.85
CA ASP A 9 6.52 -45.23 1.98
C ASP A 9 5.00 -45.05 1.96
N ASP A 10 4.31 -45.05 0.83
CA ASP A 10 4.66 -45.05 -0.58
C ASP A 10 3.29 -44.93 -1.27
N ASP A 11 3.24 -44.28 -2.42
CA ASP A 11 2.39 -44.68 -3.55
C ASP A 11 2.55 -43.58 -4.62
N ALA A 12 3.57 -43.66 -5.47
CA ALA A 12 3.67 -44.56 -6.61
C ALA A 12 2.73 -44.19 -7.79
N ARG A 13 3.39 -44.13 -8.96
CA ARG A 13 2.89 -44.05 -10.35
C ARG A 13 2.72 -42.62 -10.89
N SER A 14 3.39 -42.21 -11.98
CA SER A 14 4.07 -42.95 -13.04
C SER A 14 5.20 -42.15 -13.70
N SER A 15 6.39 -42.74 -13.71
CA SER A 15 7.45 -42.58 -14.73
C SER A 15 6.96 -43.14 -16.09
N PRO A 16 7.58 -42.86 -17.27
CA PRO A 16 9.02 -42.99 -17.53
C PRO A 16 9.65 -41.78 -18.28
N GLU A 17 10.88 -41.37 -17.94
CA GLU A 17 12.16 -41.88 -18.52
C GLU A 17 12.23 -41.77 -20.06
N ALA A 18 13.32 -41.39 -20.71
CA ALA A 18 14.61 -40.87 -20.30
C ALA A 18 15.40 -40.56 -21.58
N LYS A 19 16.52 -39.84 -21.39
CA LYS A 19 17.82 -40.09 -22.04
C LYS A 19 18.00 -39.58 -23.48
N ARG A 20 18.87 -38.56 -23.63
CA ARG A 20 20.30 -38.70 -24.03
C ARG A 20 20.87 -37.31 -24.39
N ARG A 21 22.05 -36.99 -23.83
CA ARG A 21 22.96 -35.92 -24.31
C ARG A 21 24.02 -36.58 -25.23
N PRO A 22 24.94 -35.83 -25.86
CA PRO A 22 24.81 -34.69 -26.79
C PRO A 22 25.46 -35.06 -28.15
N PRO A 23 25.58 -34.10 -29.09
CA PRO A 23 26.92 -33.90 -29.65
C PRO A 23 27.31 -32.43 -29.79
N ALA A 24 28.56 -32.13 -29.45
CA ALA A 24 29.23 -30.90 -29.83
C ALA A 24 29.58 -30.97 -31.33
N LEU A 25 29.11 -29.99 -32.11
CA LEU A 25 29.62 -29.73 -33.44
C LEU A 25 29.91 -28.23 -33.57
N LEU A 26 31.20 -27.93 -33.75
CA LEU A 26 31.77 -26.65 -34.12
C LEU A 26 31.14 -26.18 -35.44
N PHE A 27 30.55 -24.98 -35.44
CA PHE A 27 30.28 -24.24 -36.67
C PHE A 27 31.02 -22.90 -36.62
N ALA A 28 32.17 -22.88 -37.29
CA ALA A 28 32.71 -21.67 -37.86
C ALA A 28 31.94 -21.40 -39.16
N GLY A 29 31.28 -20.24 -39.24
CA GLY A 29 30.53 -19.81 -40.42
C GLY A 29 30.24 -18.31 -40.33
N LEU A 30 31.07 -17.54 -41.02
CA LEU A 30 30.99 -16.09 -41.20
C LEU A 30 29.81 -15.72 -42.13
N ALA A 31 29.32 -14.47 -41.97
CA ALA A 31 28.25 -13.77 -42.71
C ALA A 31 26.84 -14.00 -42.12
N VAL A 32 26.04 -12.98 -41.78
CA VAL A 32 25.64 -11.84 -42.61
C VAL A 32 25.21 -10.66 -41.73
N ALA A 33 25.67 -9.47 -42.15
CA ALA A 33 25.09 -8.14 -41.99
C ALA A 33 24.50 -7.72 -40.63
N SER A 34 25.35 -7.01 -39.88
CA SER A 34 25.10 -5.64 -39.39
C SER A 34 23.68 -5.08 -39.62
N SER A 35 22.85 -5.15 -38.58
CA SER A 35 21.88 -4.10 -38.21
C SER A 35 21.30 -4.39 -36.82
N PHE A 36 22.15 -4.36 -35.79
CA PHE A 36 21.66 -4.08 -34.45
C PHE A 36 21.33 -2.59 -34.42
N ALA A 37 20.12 -2.24 -34.86
CA ALA A 37 19.60 -0.91 -34.64
C ALA A 37 19.61 -0.68 -33.12
N LEU A 38 20.47 0.24 -32.68
CA LEU A 38 20.47 0.79 -31.33
C LEU A 38 19.03 1.22 -31.03
N LEU A 39 18.30 0.43 -30.24
CA LEU A 39 17.17 0.96 -29.48
C LEU A 39 17.78 1.75 -28.33
N ALA A 40 18.34 2.92 -28.67
CA ALA A 40 18.71 3.93 -27.69
C ALA A 40 17.43 4.23 -26.91
N SER A 41 17.48 3.95 -25.61
CA SER A 41 16.40 4.19 -24.67
C SER A 41 16.00 5.67 -24.71
N ALA A 42 15.02 6.00 -25.56
CA ALA A 42 14.19 7.17 -25.38
C ALA A 42 13.29 6.88 -24.17
N GLY A 43 13.88 6.93 -22.97
CA GLY A 43 13.07 7.17 -21.78
C GLY A 43 12.31 8.48 -22.04
N PRO A 44 11.03 8.59 -21.64
CA PRO A 44 10.32 9.84 -21.77
C PRO A 44 11.17 10.91 -21.08
N ALA A 45 11.67 11.88 -21.85
CA ALA A 45 12.14 13.12 -21.30
C ALA A 45 10.91 13.69 -20.59
N MET A 46 10.80 13.40 -19.29
CA MET A 46 9.81 13.99 -18.41
C MET A 46 10.04 15.49 -18.57
N ALA A 47 9.18 16.14 -19.35
CA ALA A 47 9.15 17.57 -19.49
C ALA A 47 8.94 18.11 -18.08
N ARG A 48 10.04 18.48 -17.43
CA ARG A 48 10.01 19.15 -16.15
C ARG A 48 9.35 20.49 -16.46
N LEU A 49 8.09 20.62 -16.06
CA LEU A 49 7.38 21.89 -16.13
C LEU A 49 8.16 22.87 -15.23
N GLU A 50 9.02 23.67 -15.85
CA GLU A 50 9.61 24.86 -15.25
C GLU A 50 8.46 25.87 -15.11
N LEU A 51 7.67 25.73 -14.05
CA LEU A 51 6.66 26.71 -13.66
C LEU A 51 7.43 27.89 -13.04
N PRO A 52 7.44 29.09 -13.66
CA PRO A 52 8.02 30.27 -13.03
C PRO A 52 7.07 30.75 -11.93
N ASN A 53 6.95 29.96 -10.86
CA ASN A 53 6.19 30.32 -9.68
C ASN A 53 6.95 31.45 -8.99
N LYS A 54 6.65 32.70 -9.37
CA LYS A 54 7.14 33.87 -8.67
C LYS A 54 6.43 33.93 -7.33
N GLU A 55 7.18 33.84 -6.25
CA GLU A 55 6.66 34.05 -4.90
C GLU A 55 5.98 35.43 -4.85
N VAL A 56 4.73 35.43 -4.46
CA VAL A 56 3.94 36.66 -4.31
C VAL A 56 3.89 36.97 -2.83
N ASP A 57 4.26 38.19 -2.48
CA ASP A 57 4.23 38.65 -1.10
C ASP A 57 2.80 38.60 -0.55
N ASN A 58 2.66 38.10 0.68
CA ASN A 58 1.36 37.82 1.30
C ASN A 58 0.54 39.10 1.51
N ASP A 59 1.22 40.21 1.81
CA ASP A 59 0.59 41.49 2.11
C ASP A 59 0.25 42.28 0.85
N THR A 60 0.88 41.96 -0.28
CA THR A 60 0.68 42.70 -1.53
C THR A 60 -0.43 42.12 -2.41
N SER A 61 -0.77 40.84 -2.25
CA SER A 61 -1.77 40.17 -3.10
C SER A 61 -3.17 40.12 -2.47
N PRO A 62 -4.19 40.76 -3.09
CA PRO A 62 -5.57 40.70 -2.61
C PRO A 62 -6.12 39.27 -2.53
N LEU A 63 -5.70 38.39 -3.44
CA LEU A 63 -6.11 36.98 -3.43
C LEU A 63 -5.54 36.25 -2.21
N VAL A 64 -4.26 36.50 -1.91
CA VAL A 64 -3.59 35.85 -0.77
C VAL A 64 -4.22 36.29 0.54
N GLN A 65 -4.46 37.60 0.71
CA GLN A 65 -5.16 38.13 1.90
C GLN A 65 -6.53 37.49 2.08
N LYS A 66 -7.33 37.35 1.01
CA LYS A 66 -8.64 36.68 1.06
C LYS A 66 -8.53 35.21 1.49
N LEU A 67 -7.52 34.49 0.99
CA LEU A 67 -7.29 33.09 1.37
C LEU A 67 -6.81 32.95 2.82
N LEU A 68 -6.00 33.88 3.30
CA LEU A 68 -5.57 33.94 4.71
C LEU A 68 -6.75 34.23 5.65
N GLN A 69 -7.61 35.18 5.29
CA GLN A 69 -8.85 35.45 6.03
C GLN A 69 -9.73 34.20 6.10
N ARG A 70 -9.98 33.55 4.97
CA ARG A 70 -10.75 32.29 4.92
C ARG A 70 -10.10 31.19 5.77
N THR A 71 -8.77 31.11 5.78
CA THR A 71 -8.04 30.16 6.62
C THR A 71 -8.23 30.46 8.10
N ALA A 72 -8.17 31.72 8.50
CA ALA A 72 -8.38 32.15 9.88
C ALA A 72 -9.81 31.85 10.34
N GLU A 73 -10.81 32.20 9.55
CA GLU A 73 -12.24 31.97 9.85
C GLU A 73 -12.56 30.47 10.03
N ASN A 74 -11.95 29.60 9.22
CA ASN A 74 -12.27 28.18 9.19
C ASN A 74 -11.29 27.30 9.99
N LYS A 75 -10.28 27.89 10.63
CA LYS A 75 -9.19 27.17 11.30
C LYS A 75 -9.71 26.15 12.31
N ASP A 76 -10.65 26.56 13.17
CA ASP A 76 -11.18 25.70 14.23
C ASP A 76 -12.09 24.61 13.67
N ARG A 77 -12.86 24.90 12.62
CA ARG A 77 -13.67 23.89 11.94
C ARG A 77 -12.77 22.82 11.34
N TYR A 78 -11.76 23.22 10.57
CA TYR A 78 -10.81 22.29 9.95
C TYR A 78 -9.94 21.55 10.98
N ALA A 79 -9.64 22.16 12.13
CA ALA A 79 -8.96 21.45 13.22
C ALA A 79 -9.84 20.32 13.78
N LYS A 80 -11.12 20.58 14.02
CA LYS A 80 -12.08 19.57 14.49
C LYS A 80 -12.29 18.46 13.46
N GLU A 81 -12.49 18.81 12.19
CA GLU A 81 -12.64 17.83 11.10
C GLU A 81 -11.41 16.94 10.99
N ARG A 82 -10.19 17.51 10.98
CA ARG A 82 -8.95 16.72 10.95
C ARG A 82 -8.81 15.79 12.15
N LEU A 83 -9.25 16.22 13.33
CA LEU A 83 -9.19 15.39 14.52
C LEU A 83 -10.20 14.24 14.46
N GLN A 84 -11.42 14.50 13.99
CA GLN A 84 -12.44 13.47 13.78
C GLN A 84 -12.01 12.45 12.72
N ASP A 85 -11.45 12.91 11.60
CA ASP A 85 -10.90 12.04 10.55
C ASP A 85 -9.75 11.18 11.09
N TYR A 86 -8.88 11.74 11.92
CA TYR A 86 -7.83 10.99 12.60
C TYR A 86 -8.44 9.91 13.49
N TYR A 87 -9.47 10.23 14.29
CA TYR A 87 -10.10 9.23 15.13
C TYR A 87 -10.77 8.12 14.31
N LYS A 88 -11.53 8.49 13.28
CA LYS A 88 -12.20 7.55 12.38
C LYS A 88 -11.21 6.60 11.72
N ARG A 89 -10.12 7.11 11.15
CA ARG A 89 -9.14 6.27 10.44
C ARG A 89 -8.33 5.38 11.38
N ASN A 90 -7.96 5.86 12.56
CA ASN A 90 -7.02 5.15 13.42
C ASN A 90 -7.70 4.25 14.45
N PHE A 91 -8.90 4.58 14.95
CA PHE A 91 -9.54 3.82 16.03
C PHE A 91 -10.65 2.89 15.56
N LYS A 92 -11.12 3.01 14.33
CA LYS A 92 -12.20 2.17 13.80
C LYS A 92 -11.85 0.69 13.86
N GLU A 93 -10.70 0.28 13.35
CA GLU A 93 -10.29 -1.14 13.36
C GLU A 93 -10.10 -1.68 14.78
N TYR A 94 -9.54 -0.88 15.70
CA TYR A 94 -9.42 -1.28 17.11
C TYR A 94 -10.78 -1.49 17.75
N PHE A 95 -11.72 -0.58 17.52
CA PHE A 95 -13.06 -0.68 18.06
C PHE A 95 -13.85 -1.84 17.45
N GLU A 96 -13.68 -2.13 16.16
CA GLU A 96 -14.24 -3.33 15.54
C GLU A 96 -13.67 -4.60 16.16
N PHE A 97 -12.35 -4.62 16.42
CA PHE A 97 -11.70 -5.75 17.06
C PHE A 97 -12.12 -5.95 18.53
N GLU A 98 -12.24 -4.88 19.30
CA GLU A 98 -12.52 -4.91 20.73
C GLU A 98 -14.02 -5.04 21.04
N ALA A 99 -14.90 -4.49 20.19
CA ALA A 99 -16.32 -4.34 20.50
C ALA A 99 -17.27 -4.61 19.31
N SER A 100 -16.84 -5.32 18.27
CA SER A 100 -17.70 -5.72 17.12
C SER A 100 -19.04 -6.32 17.53
N ASN A 101 -19.09 -7.04 18.65
CA ASN A 101 -20.33 -7.54 19.24
C ASN A 101 -20.21 -7.71 20.75
N ALA A 102 -21.35 -7.90 21.42
CA ALA A 102 -21.42 -7.99 22.89
C ALA A 102 -20.58 -9.14 23.48
N LYS A 103 -20.40 -10.25 22.76
CA LYS A 103 -19.57 -11.37 23.23
C LYS A 103 -18.09 -11.00 23.23
N VAL A 104 -17.64 -10.35 22.15
CA VAL A 104 -16.25 -9.87 22.02
C VAL A 104 -15.96 -8.81 23.07
N ALA A 105 -16.84 -7.80 23.21
CA ALA A 105 -16.68 -6.74 24.21
C ALA A 105 -16.61 -7.31 25.65
N LYS A 106 -17.46 -8.30 25.97
CA LYS A 106 -17.42 -8.98 27.27
C LYS A 106 -16.12 -9.77 27.47
N ALA A 107 -15.65 -10.48 26.45
CA ALA A 107 -14.39 -11.23 26.51
C ALA A 107 -13.17 -10.32 26.69
N ARG A 108 -13.26 -9.09 26.18
CA ARG A 108 -12.25 -8.03 26.35
C ARG A 108 -12.38 -7.24 27.66
N GLY A 109 -13.37 -7.55 28.48
CA GLY A 109 -13.58 -6.91 29.78
C GLY A 109 -14.14 -5.50 29.71
N LEU A 110 -14.75 -5.10 28.58
CA LEU A 110 -15.42 -3.81 28.48
C LEU A 110 -16.67 -3.78 29.35
N SER A 111 -16.92 -2.62 29.97
CA SER A 111 -18.20 -2.38 30.62
C SER A 111 -19.33 -2.37 29.57
N PRO A 112 -20.57 -2.71 29.96
CA PRO A 112 -21.72 -2.64 29.04
C PRO A 112 -21.93 -1.25 28.45
N GLU A 113 -21.67 -0.20 29.23
CA GLU A 113 -21.78 1.19 28.80
C GLU A 113 -20.72 1.54 27.72
N SER A 114 -19.46 1.18 27.97
CA SER A 114 -18.38 1.43 27.01
C SER A 114 -18.57 0.62 25.72
N ALA A 115 -19.03 -0.63 25.84
CA ALA A 115 -19.35 -1.46 24.68
C ALA A 115 -20.47 -0.84 23.83
N ALA A 116 -21.54 -0.34 24.47
CA ALA A 116 -22.63 0.34 23.77
C ALA A 116 -22.18 1.66 23.12
N ALA A 117 -21.35 2.45 23.81
CA ALA A 117 -20.80 3.68 23.27
C ALA A 117 -19.90 3.44 22.04
N ILE A 118 -19.06 2.40 22.09
CA ILE A 118 -18.19 2.05 20.96
C ILE A 118 -19.02 1.52 19.78
N GLN A 119 -20.04 0.69 20.02
CA GLN A 119 -20.92 0.24 18.95
C GLN A 119 -21.66 1.39 18.27
N LYS A 120 -22.20 2.32 19.06
CA LYS A 120 -22.83 3.53 18.53
C LYS A 120 -21.83 4.36 17.70
N TRP A 121 -20.62 4.54 18.19
CA TRP A 121 -19.58 5.27 17.46
C TRP A 121 -19.22 4.58 16.14
N LEU A 122 -19.10 3.25 16.13
CA LEU A 122 -18.85 2.47 14.91
C LEU A 122 -19.98 2.60 13.89
N GLU A 123 -21.23 2.68 14.34
CA GLU A 123 -22.38 2.90 13.47
C GLU A 123 -22.40 4.28 12.85
N GLU A 124 -22.09 5.32 13.63
CA GLU A 124 -21.99 6.71 13.16
C GLU A 124 -20.79 6.94 12.23
N ASN A 125 -19.74 6.12 12.35
CA ASN A 125 -18.46 6.28 11.65
C ASN A 125 -18.14 5.14 10.68
N LYS A 126 -19.16 4.52 10.08
CA LYS A 126 -18.98 3.51 9.02
C LYS A 126 -18.18 4.05 7.83
#